data_AF-A0A382BCS6-F1
#
_entry.id   AF-A0A382BCS6-F1
#
_cell.length_a   1.000
_cell.length_b   1.000
_cell.length_c   1.000
_cell.angle_alpha   90.00
_cell.angle_beta   90.00
_cell.angle_gamma   90.00
#
_symmetry.space_group_name_H-M   'P 1'
#
loop_
_entity.id
_entity.type
_entity.pdbx_description
1 polymer ?
#
loop_
_entity_poly.entity_id
_entity_poly.type
_entity_poly.pdbx_seq_one_letter_code
_entity_poly.pdbx_strand_id
1 'polypeptide(L)'
;MRSYLSRILLAQLISLGIMGMPLAQDLPRAVVAVLDYARVLKVSDAAKGVGRQIRQYRDGFAEEIRADELRLRAAETTLKRERSGLSPGDFEKRRREFREEVLAAQKRGQNRKRQLDRAFKKAMDQIQGTVIPMVQAMTKAEGYTLVVDKSQVLFASRALDITDKVLLNLNRKLRTVTVPKPQ
;
A
#
# COMPACT_ATOMS: atom_id res chain seq x y z
N MET A 1 -47.21 10.58 -79.29
CA MET A 1 -48.51 9.90 -79.36
C MET A 1 -48.59 8.88 -78.23
N ARG A 2 -49.60 9.02 -77.35
CA ARG A 2 -50.37 7.98 -76.62
C ARG A 2 -49.55 6.83 -75.97
N SER A 3 -49.67 6.51 -74.68
CA SER A 3 -50.90 6.37 -73.92
C SER A 3 -50.62 6.21 -72.42
N TYR A 4 -51.54 6.74 -71.63
CA TYR A 4 -51.86 6.45 -70.24
C TYR A 4 -52.17 4.95 -70.02
N LEU A 5 -51.99 4.44 -68.79
CA LEU A 5 -53.08 3.90 -67.95
C LEU A 5 -52.59 3.05 -66.77
N SER A 6 -53.08 3.45 -65.59
CA SER A 6 -53.50 2.62 -64.46
C SER A 6 -52.52 1.67 -63.78
N ARG A 7 -52.27 1.96 -62.50
CA ARG A 7 -52.80 1.15 -61.39
C ARG A 7 -52.63 1.86 -60.04
N ILE A 8 -53.76 2.28 -59.47
CA ILE A 8 -53.90 2.68 -58.08
C ILE A 8 -54.00 1.40 -57.24
N LEU A 9 -53.13 1.24 -56.24
CA LEU A 9 -53.30 0.38 -55.05
C LEU A 9 -52.41 1.02 -53.96
N LEU A 10 -52.95 1.80 -53.03
CA LEU A 10 -53.58 1.37 -51.78
C LEU A 10 -52.74 0.37 -50.97
N ALA A 11 -52.32 0.82 -49.78
CA ALA A 11 -52.13 0.06 -48.53
C ALA A 11 -50.74 0.21 -47.85
N GLN A 12 -50.79 0.97 -46.76
CA GLN A 12 -50.20 0.69 -45.44
C GLN A 12 -48.74 1.05 -45.17
N LEU A 13 -48.60 2.22 -44.53
CA LEU A 13 -47.57 2.55 -43.55
C LEU A 13 -47.55 1.49 -42.44
N ILE A 14 -46.67 0.50 -42.57
CA ILE A 14 -46.21 -0.30 -41.44
C ILE A 14 -44.98 0.43 -40.90
N SER A 15 -45.20 1.35 -39.96
CA SER A 15 -44.14 1.80 -39.06
C SER A 15 -43.79 0.65 -38.12
N LEU A 16 -43.01 -0.30 -38.64
CA LEU A 16 -42.41 -1.38 -37.87
C LEU A 16 -41.44 -0.71 -36.90
N GLY A 17 -41.81 -0.71 -35.62
CA GLY A 17 -40.94 -0.26 -34.56
C GLY A 17 -39.62 -1.01 -34.66
N ILE A 18 -38.55 -0.29 -34.95
CA ILE A 18 -37.20 -0.75 -34.65
C ILE A 18 -37.10 -0.74 -33.12
N MET A 19 -37.67 -1.76 -32.48
CA MET A 19 -37.19 -2.18 -31.17
C MET A 19 -35.73 -2.53 -31.40
N GLY A 20 -34.83 -1.59 -31.07
CA GLY A 20 -33.41 -1.89 -31.00
C GLY A 20 -33.26 -3.07 -30.06
N MET A 21 -32.98 -4.25 -30.60
CA MET A 21 -32.51 -5.36 -29.80
C MET A 21 -31.29 -4.81 -29.05
N PRO A 22 -31.26 -4.83 -27.71
CA PRO A 22 -30.05 -4.48 -27.00
C PRO A 22 -28.98 -5.43 -27.51
N LEU A 23 -27.98 -4.91 -28.21
CA LEU A 23 -26.78 -5.66 -28.54
C LEU A 23 -26.17 -6.04 -27.19
N ALA A 24 -26.41 -7.26 -26.74
CA ALA A 24 -25.64 -7.84 -25.66
C ALA A 24 -24.18 -7.78 -26.11
N GLN A 25 -23.41 -6.88 -25.49
CA GLN A 25 -21.98 -6.82 -25.78
C GLN A 25 -21.38 -8.14 -25.33
N ASP A 26 -20.82 -8.88 -26.29
CA ASP A 26 -20.19 -10.17 -26.02
C ASP A 26 -18.99 -9.93 -25.11
N LEU A 27 -19.09 -10.35 -23.85
CA LEU A 27 -18.03 -10.13 -22.87
C LEU A 27 -16.83 -11.02 -23.22
N PRO A 28 -15.59 -10.53 -23.05
CA PRO A 28 -14.42 -11.33 -23.34
C PRO A 28 -14.41 -12.61 -22.49
N ARG A 29 -14.04 -13.73 -23.11
CA ARG A 29 -13.91 -15.02 -22.43
C ARG A 29 -13.00 -14.89 -21.20
N ALA A 30 -13.48 -15.38 -20.06
CA ALA A 30 -12.70 -15.41 -18.83
C ALA A 30 -11.57 -16.46 -18.91
N VAL A 31 -10.34 -15.99 -18.86
CA VAL A 31 -9.12 -16.79 -18.73
C VAL A 31 -8.46 -16.37 -17.42
N VAL A 32 -8.55 -17.26 -16.43
CA VAL A 32 -8.22 -16.93 -15.04
C VAL A 32 -6.77 -17.31 -14.74
N ALA A 33 -6.05 -16.39 -14.11
CA ALA A 33 -4.80 -16.65 -13.40
C ALA A 33 -4.98 -16.38 -11.90
N VAL A 34 -4.15 -17.01 -11.08
CA VAL A 34 -4.13 -16.86 -9.62
C VAL A 34 -2.80 -16.28 -9.18
N LEU A 35 -2.85 -15.29 -8.29
CA LEU A 35 -1.68 -14.61 -7.78
C LEU A 35 -1.76 -14.52 -6.25
N ASP A 36 -0.73 -15.03 -5.57
CA ASP A 36 -0.50 -14.72 -4.16
C ASP A 36 0.22 -13.38 -4.05
N TYR A 37 -0.57 -12.30 -4.10
CA TYR A 37 -0.07 -10.94 -4.10
C TYR A 37 0.65 -10.62 -2.78
N ALA A 38 0.10 -11.09 -1.66
CA ALA A 38 0.72 -10.94 -0.34
C ALA A 38 2.11 -11.59 -0.28
N ARG A 39 2.29 -12.79 -0.83
CA ARG A 39 3.60 -13.44 -0.92
C ARG A 39 4.57 -12.62 -1.76
N VAL A 40 4.18 -12.12 -2.93
CA VAL A 40 5.04 -11.27 -3.78
C VAL A 40 5.54 -10.03 -3.01
N LEU A 41 4.62 -9.34 -2.32
CA LEU A 41 4.97 -8.16 -1.51
C LEU A 41 5.77 -8.48 -0.25
N LYS A 42 5.78 -9.73 0.21
CA LYS A 42 6.52 -10.16 1.40
C LYS A 42 7.92 -10.68 1.09
N VAL A 43 8.08 -11.49 0.04
CA VAL A 43 9.32 -12.24 -0.21
C VAL A 43 10.19 -11.69 -1.35
N SER A 44 9.73 -10.66 -2.06
CA SER A 44 10.54 -9.98 -3.07
C SER A 44 11.81 -9.35 -2.50
N ASP A 45 12.82 -9.19 -3.35
CA ASP A 45 14.12 -8.65 -2.95
C ASP A 45 13.99 -7.19 -2.50
N ALA A 46 13.16 -6.41 -3.20
CA ALA A 46 12.82 -5.05 -2.80
C ALA A 46 12.17 -5.01 -1.41
N ALA A 47 11.16 -5.85 -1.14
CA ALA A 47 10.48 -5.87 0.15
C ALA A 47 11.42 -6.30 1.29
N LYS A 48 12.26 -7.30 1.06
CA LYS A 48 13.32 -7.69 2.01
C LYS A 48 14.28 -6.54 2.27
N GLY A 49 14.64 -5.78 1.23
CA GLY A 49 15.49 -4.58 1.33
C GLY A 49 14.85 -3.45 2.15
N VAL A 50 13.57 -3.19 1.93
CA VAL A 50 12.78 -2.24 2.73
C VAL A 50 12.76 -2.67 4.20
N GLY A 51 12.51 -3.96 4.47
CA GLY A 51 12.51 -4.49 5.83
C GLY A 51 13.87 -4.33 6.54
N ARG A 52 14.99 -4.48 5.83
CA ARG A 52 16.34 -4.22 6.38
C ARG A 52 16.52 -2.75 6.75
N GLN A 53 16.18 -1.83 5.87
CA GLN A 53 16.32 -0.38 6.11
C GLN A 53 15.43 0.09 7.27
N ILE A 54 14.19 -0.40 7.37
CA ILE A 54 13.30 -0.09 8.49
C ILE A 54 13.88 -0.57 9.82
N ARG A 55 14.47 -1.77 9.86
CA ARG A 55 15.16 -2.25 11.07
C ARG A 55 16.32 -1.33 11.44
N GLN A 56 17.15 -0.93 10.48
CA GLN A 56 18.26 -0.01 10.72
C GLN A 56 17.78 1.33 11.32
N TYR A 57 16.70 1.93 10.79
CA TYR A 57 16.14 3.15 11.37
C TYR A 57 15.58 2.93 12.78
N ARG A 58 14.89 1.81 13.00
CA ARG A 58 14.35 1.45 14.32
C ARG A 58 15.46 1.29 15.35
N ASP A 59 16.56 0.64 14.99
CA ASP A 59 17.68 0.41 15.88
C ASP A 59 18.36 1.75 16.25
N GLY A 60 18.49 2.68 15.29
CA GLY A 60 18.93 4.05 15.57
C GLY A 60 18.01 4.80 16.54
N PHE A 61 16.68 4.69 16.39
CA PHE A 61 15.73 5.28 17.32
C PHE A 61 15.73 4.62 18.70
N ALA A 62 16.04 3.32 18.78
CA ALA A 62 16.16 2.64 20.07
C ALA A 62 17.30 3.23 20.91
N GLU A 63 18.43 3.60 20.29
CA GLU A 63 19.52 4.28 21.00
C GLU A 63 19.12 5.70 21.44
N GLU A 64 18.41 6.47 20.61
CA GLU A 64 17.86 7.78 21.00
C GLU A 64 16.93 7.66 22.23
N ILE A 65 16.05 6.65 22.23
CA ILE A 65 15.12 6.40 23.34
C ILE A 65 15.88 6.02 24.61
N ARG A 66 16.89 5.15 24.53
CA ARG A 66 17.73 4.79 25.68
C ARG A 66 18.45 5.99 26.27
N ALA A 67 18.98 6.87 25.41
CA ALA A 67 19.64 8.10 25.87
C ALA A 67 18.65 9.01 26.62
N ASP A 68 17.42 9.14 26.11
CA ASP A 68 16.35 9.88 26.79
C ASP A 68 15.97 9.26 28.13
N GLU A 69 15.85 7.94 28.22
CA GLU A 69 15.54 7.23 29.47
C GLU A 69 16.62 7.43 30.53
N LEU A 70 17.90 7.32 30.15
CA LEU A 70 19.03 7.54 31.06
C LEU A 70 19.04 8.98 31.58
N ARG A 71 18.85 9.96 30.69
CA ARG A 71 18.79 11.38 31.03
C ARG A 71 17.65 11.69 31.99
N LEU A 72 16.45 11.17 31.72
CA LEU A 72 15.28 11.38 32.57
C LEU A 72 15.43 10.72 33.94
N ARG A 73 15.99 9.51 34.04
CA ARG A 73 16.29 8.87 35.32
C ARG A 73 17.29 9.66 36.16
N ALA A 74 18.33 10.19 35.52
CA ALA A 74 19.31 11.05 36.18
C ALA A 74 18.65 12.34 36.70
N ALA A 75 17.84 13.01 35.87
CA ALA A 75 17.11 14.21 36.25
C ALA A 75 16.16 13.96 37.43
N GLU A 76 15.42 12.84 37.41
CA GLU A 76 14.53 12.45 38.51
C GLU A 76 15.31 12.24 39.82
N THR A 77 16.46 11.54 39.74
CA THR A 77 17.31 11.28 40.90
C THR A 77 17.87 12.58 41.50
N THR A 78 18.32 13.49 40.64
CA THR A 78 18.82 14.81 41.05
C THR A 78 17.71 15.64 41.71
N LEU A 79 16.51 15.70 41.10
CA LEU A 79 15.37 16.42 41.65
C LEU A 79 14.96 15.89 43.04
N LYS A 80 14.99 14.57 43.24
CA LYS A 80 14.73 13.94 44.55
C LYS A 80 15.78 14.33 45.58
N ARG A 81 17.07 14.34 45.21
CA ARG A 81 18.19 14.67 46.10
C ARG A 81 18.16 16.13 46.56
N GLU A 82 17.84 17.05 45.65
CA GLU A 82 17.87 18.49 45.93
C GLU A 82 16.63 18.98 46.70
N ARG A 83 15.63 18.12 46.93
CA ARG A 83 14.36 18.49 47.58
C ARG A 83 14.54 19.25 48.89
N SER A 84 15.47 18.83 49.74
CA SER A 84 15.73 19.45 51.04
C SER A 84 16.56 20.74 50.96
N GLY A 85 17.23 21.00 49.84
CA GLY A 85 18.09 22.18 49.63
C GLY A 85 17.45 23.30 48.80
N LEU A 86 16.25 23.07 48.25
CA LEU A 86 15.55 24.03 47.40
C LEU A 86 14.39 24.70 48.14
N SER A 87 14.13 25.96 47.80
CA SER A 87 12.88 26.61 48.21
C SER A 87 11.66 25.89 47.59
N PRO A 88 10.47 26.01 48.18
CA PRO A 88 9.25 25.44 47.60
C PRO A 88 9.03 25.91 46.15
N GLY A 89 9.28 27.19 45.85
CA GLY A 89 9.12 27.76 44.51
C GLY A 89 10.10 27.18 43.49
N ASP A 90 11.39 27.04 43.87
CA ASP A 90 12.43 26.50 43.00
C ASP A 90 12.22 25.01 42.72
N PHE A 91 11.84 24.25 43.74
CA PHE A 91 11.50 22.84 43.57
C PHE A 91 10.32 22.66 42.61
N GLU A 92 9.26 23.47 42.79
CA GLU A 92 8.09 23.44 41.92
C GLU A 92 8.44 23.79 40.47
N LYS A 93 9.36 24.75 40.26
CA LYS A 93 9.88 25.08 38.94
C LYS A 93 10.60 23.89 38.30
N ARG A 94 11.59 23.30 38.99
CA ARG A 94 12.33 22.13 38.47
C ARG A 94 11.44 20.92 38.22
N ARG A 95 10.42 20.71 39.06
CA ARG A 95 9.42 19.65 38.86
C ARG A 95 8.60 19.85 37.57
N ARG A 96 8.24 21.09 37.24
CA ARG A 96 7.55 21.41 35.97
C ARG A 96 8.48 21.16 34.78
N GLU A 97 9.72 21.64 34.83
CA GLU A 97 10.74 21.40 33.79
C GLU A 97 10.93 19.90 33.53
N PHE A 98 11.10 19.10 34.60
CA PHE A 98 11.19 17.64 34.48
C PHE A 98 9.95 17.01 33.82
N ARG A 99 8.74 17.46 34.19
CA ARG A 99 7.50 16.97 33.58
C ARG A 99 7.44 17.31 32.08
N GLU A 100 7.86 18.51 31.70
CA GLU A 100 7.93 18.92 30.29
C GLU A 100 8.92 18.06 29.50
N GLU A 101 10.07 17.73 30.07
CA GLU A 101 11.05 16.84 29.45
C GLU A 101 10.51 15.42 29.24
N VAL A 102 9.77 14.88 30.22
CA VAL A 102 9.12 13.56 30.10
C VAL A 102 8.09 13.58 28.95
N LEU A 103 7.24 14.61 28.91
CA LEU A 103 6.24 14.76 27.85
C LEU A 103 6.90 14.92 26.47
N ALA A 104 8.00 15.65 26.39
CA ALA A 104 8.76 15.83 25.17
C ALA A 104 9.36 14.49 24.67
N ALA A 105 9.92 13.68 25.57
CA ALA A 105 10.45 12.35 25.24
C ALA A 105 9.35 11.40 24.74
N GLN A 106 8.20 11.37 25.42
CA GLN A 106 7.04 10.58 24.98
C GLN A 106 6.56 11.01 23.58
N LYS A 107 6.46 12.32 23.34
CA LYS A 107 6.09 12.88 22.04
C LYS A 107 7.10 12.52 20.95
N ARG A 108 8.40 12.57 21.25
CA ARG A 108 9.47 12.11 20.33
C ARG A 108 9.27 10.65 19.96
N GLY A 109 9.10 9.75 20.93
CA GLY A 109 8.89 8.33 20.67
C GLY A 109 7.67 8.05 19.78
N GLN A 110 6.52 8.69 20.07
CA GLN A 110 5.33 8.57 19.24
C GLN A 110 5.54 9.13 17.82
N ASN A 111 6.24 10.26 17.70
CA ASN A 111 6.61 10.82 16.40
C ASN A 111 7.46 9.82 15.62
N ARG A 112 8.56 9.31 16.20
CA ARG A 112 9.45 8.34 15.53
C ARG A 112 8.69 7.13 14.99
N LYS A 113 7.76 6.57 15.77
CA LYS A 113 6.89 5.48 15.32
C LYS A 113 6.09 5.88 14.06
N ARG A 114 5.37 7.00 14.11
CA ARG A 114 4.60 7.50 12.96
C ARG A 114 5.47 7.78 11.74
N GLN A 115 6.67 8.35 11.93
CA GLN A 115 7.62 8.63 10.85
C GLN A 115 8.08 7.34 10.17
N LEU A 116 8.38 6.30 10.95
CA LEU A 116 8.80 5.00 10.46
C LEU A 116 7.68 4.29 9.69
N ASP A 117 6.46 4.32 10.21
CA ASP A 117 5.28 3.75 9.55
C ASP A 117 5.01 4.42 8.20
N ARG A 118 5.11 5.76 8.13
CA ARG A 118 5.00 6.51 6.87
C ARG A 118 6.10 6.17 5.87
N ALA A 119 7.34 6.07 6.34
CA ALA A 119 8.48 5.73 5.49
C ALA A 119 8.35 4.31 4.92
N PHE A 120 7.94 3.35 5.75
CA PHE A 120 7.63 1.98 5.33
C PHE A 120 6.52 1.95 4.29
N LYS A 121 5.38 2.61 4.58
CA LYS A 121 4.26 2.67 3.64
C LYS A 121 4.68 3.25 2.29
N LYS A 122 5.39 4.38 2.29
CA LYS A 122 5.86 5.01 1.04
C LYS A 122 6.74 4.08 0.21
N ALA A 123 7.64 3.33 0.85
CA ALA A 123 8.48 2.35 0.17
C ALA A 123 7.66 1.16 -0.37
N MET A 124 6.70 0.65 0.41
CA MET A 124 5.83 -0.44 -0.03
C MET A 124 4.88 -0.01 -1.17
N ASP A 125 4.39 1.22 -1.16
CA ASP A 125 3.53 1.76 -2.22
C ASP A 125 4.28 1.79 -3.57
N GLN A 126 5.61 2.03 -3.57
CA GLN A 126 6.44 1.94 -4.78
C GLN A 126 6.55 0.51 -5.32
N ILE A 127 6.66 -0.50 -4.44
CA ILE A 127 6.68 -1.90 -4.84
C ILE A 127 5.32 -2.28 -5.45
N GLN A 128 4.23 -1.94 -4.76
CA GLN A 128 2.86 -2.21 -5.24
C GLN A 128 2.59 -1.54 -6.59
N GLY A 129 2.99 -0.27 -6.74
CA GLY A 129 2.88 0.48 -7.99
C GLY A 129 3.71 -0.10 -9.14
N THR A 130 4.65 -1.00 -8.85
CA THR A 130 5.41 -1.74 -9.87
C THR A 130 4.75 -3.07 -10.24
N VAL A 131 4.13 -3.75 -9.28
CA VAL A 131 3.50 -5.07 -9.50
C VAL A 131 2.25 -4.96 -10.36
N ILE A 132 1.35 -4.01 -10.09
CA ILE A 132 0.08 -3.92 -10.84
C ILE A 132 0.30 -3.73 -12.35
N PRO A 133 1.11 -2.76 -12.81
CA PRO A 133 1.38 -2.61 -14.24
C PRO A 133 2.12 -3.81 -14.84
N MET A 134 2.94 -4.51 -14.05
CA MET A 134 3.61 -5.73 -14.49
C MET A 134 2.62 -6.85 -14.75
N VAL A 135 1.68 -7.07 -13.84
CA VAL A 135 0.61 -8.07 -14.01
C VAL A 135 -0.26 -7.71 -15.22
N GLN A 136 -0.61 -6.43 -15.40
CA GLN A 136 -1.34 -5.93 -16.58
C GLN A 136 -0.58 -6.12 -17.91
N ALA A 137 0.75 -6.07 -17.90
CA ALA A 137 1.55 -6.38 -19.09
C ALA A 137 1.52 -7.89 -19.39
N MET A 138 1.56 -8.71 -18.34
CA MET A 138 1.47 -10.17 -18.46
C MET A 138 0.11 -10.64 -18.97
N THR A 139 -1.00 -10.01 -18.57
CA THR A 139 -2.33 -10.34 -19.10
C THR A 139 -2.41 -10.15 -20.62
N LYS A 140 -1.81 -9.06 -21.14
CA LYS A 140 -1.74 -8.80 -22.59
C LYS A 140 -0.85 -9.78 -23.34
N ALA A 141 0.27 -10.19 -22.74
CA ALA A 141 1.24 -11.08 -23.38
C ALA A 141 0.82 -12.56 -23.34
N GLU A 142 0.14 -12.98 -22.27
CA GLU A 142 -0.13 -14.40 -21.98
C GLU A 142 -1.63 -14.75 -22.10
N GLY A 143 -2.49 -13.77 -22.39
CA GLY A 143 -3.90 -13.98 -22.71
C GLY A 143 -4.82 -14.16 -21.50
N TYR A 144 -4.33 -13.95 -20.27
CA TYR A 144 -5.18 -13.92 -19.09
C TYR A 144 -6.10 -12.69 -19.13
N THR A 145 -7.38 -12.86 -18.77
CA THR A 145 -8.37 -11.77 -18.72
C THR A 145 -8.84 -11.47 -17.30
N LEU A 146 -8.52 -12.35 -16.33
CA LEU A 146 -8.80 -12.17 -14.92
C LEU A 146 -7.63 -12.68 -14.06
N VAL A 147 -7.22 -11.90 -13.06
CA VAL A 147 -6.27 -12.35 -12.03
C VAL A 147 -6.95 -12.30 -10.68
N VAL A 148 -7.01 -13.45 -9.99
CA VAL A 148 -7.67 -13.59 -8.70
C VAL A 148 -6.61 -13.74 -7.60
N ASP A 149 -6.83 -13.07 -6.48
CA ASP A 149 -5.98 -13.24 -5.31
C ASP A 149 -6.14 -14.65 -4.73
N LYS A 150 -5.02 -15.32 -4.49
CA LYS A 150 -4.99 -16.70 -3.97
C LYS A 150 -5.74 -16.87 -2.64
N SER A 151 -5.84 -15.82 -1.81
CA SER A 151 -6.59 -15.83 -0.56
C SER A 151 -8.11 -16.02 -0.73
N GLN A 152 -8.63 -15.73 -1.93
CA GLN A 152 -10.05 -15.86 -2.27
C GLN A 152 -10.38 -17.20 -2.95
N VAL A 153 -9.38 -18.06 -3.13
CA VAL A 153 -9.49 -19.30 -3.89
C VAL A 153 -9.18 -20.49 -3.00
N LEU A 154 -10.16 -21.37 -2.79
CA LEU A 154 -9.97 -22.59 -2.00
C LEU A 154 -8.95 -23.54 -2.66
N PHE A 155 -9.02 -23.67 -3.98
CA PHE A 155 -8.13 -24.50 -4.77
C PHE A 155 -7.98 -23.95 -6.20
N ALA A 156 -6.75 -23.96 -6.71
CA ALA A 156 -6.46 -23.69 -8.11
C ALA A 156 -5.39 -24.68 -8.59
N SER A 157 -5.52 -25.11 -9.85
CA SER A 157 -4.44 -25.86 -10.51
C SER A 157 -3.16 -25.02 -10.52
N ARG A 158 -2.01 -25.67 -10.30
CA ARG A 158 -0.69 -25.02 -10.36
C ARG A 158 -0.44 -24.30 -11.69
N ALA A 159 -1.06 -24.78 -12.78
CA ALA A 159 -0.96 -24.15 -14.09
C ALA A 159 -1.57 -22.72 -14.15
N LEU A 160 -2.48 -22.39 -13.23
CA LEU A 160 -3.09 -21.06 -13.13
C LEU A 160 -2.29 -20.13 -12.21
N ASP A 161 -1.38 -20.64 -11.38
CA ASP A 161 -0.63 -19.86 -10.40
C ASP A 161 0.55 -19.14 -11.07
N ILE A 162 0.45 -17.82 -11.18
CA ILE A 162 1.48 -16.95 -11.76
C ILE A 162 2.42 -16.34 -10.72
N THR A 163 2.28 -16.69 -9.43
CA THR A 163 2.98 -16.05 -8.31
C THR A 163 4.50 -16.06 -8.49
N ASP A 164 5.09 -17.22 -8.77
CA ASP A 164 6.55 -17.33 -8.89
C ASP A 164 7.08 -16.57 -10.11
N LYS A 165 6.29 -16.50 -11.20
CA LYS A 165 6.61 -15.72 -12.40
C LYS A 165 6.58 -14.22 -12.12
N VAL A 166 5.54 -13.74 -11.43
CA VAL A 166 5.43 -12.33 -11.01
C VAL A 166 6.58 -11.97 -10.06
N LEU A 167 6.88 -12.84 -9.09
CA LEU A 167 7.99 -12.64 -8.16
C LEU A 167 9.34 -12.54 -8.88
N LEU A 168 9.61 -13.44 -9.84
CA LEU A 168 10.83 -13.40 -10.64
C LEU A 168 10.94 -12.10 -11.45
N ASN A 169 9.85 -11.69 -12.12
CA ASN A 169 9.81 -10.47 -12.90
C ASN A 169 9.97 -9.22 -12.02
N LEU A 170 9.35 -9.19 -10.84
CA LEU A 170 9.52 -8.12 -9.87
C LEU A 170 10.98 -8.03 -9.41
N ASN A 171 11.59 -9.15 -9.03
CA ASN A 171 12.99 -9.16 -8.60
C ASN A 171 13.94 -8.75 -9.73
N ARG A 172 13.61 -8.98 -11.00
CA ARG A 172 14.40 -8.47 -12.13
C ARG A 172 14.22 -6.97 -12.34
N LYS A 173 12.98 -6.48 -12.28
CA LYS A 173 12.64 -5.08 -12.58
C LYS A 173 12.93 -4.12 -11.43
N LEU A 174 12.72 -4.55 -10.19
CA LEU A 174 12.83 -3.75 -8.98
C LEU A 174 13.53 -4.56 -7.89
N ARG A 175 14.86 -4.55 -7.92
CA ARG A 175 15.69 -5.24 -6.93
C ARG A 175 15.71 -4.56 -5.57
N THR A 176 15.65 -3.23 -5.59
CA THR A 176 15.84 -2.38 -4.40
C THR A 176 14.86 -1.23 -4.41
N VAL A 177 14.38 -0.89 -3.22
CA VAL A 177 13.64 0.35 -2.96
C VAL A 177 14.28 1.04 -1.78
N THR A 178 14.58 2.33 -1.94
CA THR A 178 15.13 3.16 -0.87
C THR A 178 14.01 3.63 0.04
N VAL A 179 14.12 3.31 1.32
CA VAL A 179 13.21 3.82 2.34
C VAL A 179 13.61 5.26 2.65
N PRO A 180 12.70 6.24 2.44
CA PRO A 180 13.00 7.64 2.73
C PRO A 180 13.36 7.78 4.21
N LYS A 181 14.34 8.64 4.51
CA LYS A 181 14.70 8.95 5.89
C LYS A 181 13.44 9.38 6.66
N PRO A 182 13.11 8.75 7.80
CA PRO A 182 11.93 9.15 8.56
C PRO A 182 12.07 10.62 9.02
N GLN A 183 11.09 11.45 8.65
CA GLN A 183 11.01 12.89 8.94
C GLN A 183 9.81 13.21 9.81
#